data_AF-A0AAD5WFC5-F1
#
_entry.id   AF-A0AAD5WFC5-F1
#
_cell.length_a   1.000
_cell.length_b   1.000
_cell.length_c   1.000
_cell.angle_alpha   90.00
_cell.angle_beta   90.00
_cell.angle_gamma   90.00
#
_symmetry.space_group_name_H-M   'P 1'
#
loop_
_entity.id
_entity.type
_entity.pdbx_description
1 polymer ?
#
loop_
_entity_poly.entity_id
_entity_poly.type
_entity_poly.pdbx_seq_one_letter_code
_entity_poly.pdbx_strand_id
1 'polypeptide(L)'
;MPQKFERNAMSLGRPEKLPDVCYSWWVLASLAILKRLHWVDKNAIVRFIYACQDDETGGFADRPGDCPDPFHTLFGIAGLSLLGVGSLQPVDAVLCMPKHALKEKSLC
;
A
#
# COMPACT_ATOMS: atom_id res chain seq x y z
N MET A 1 8.08 -18.18 -9.89
CA MET A 1 9.20 -18.16 -8.91
C MET A 1 8.83 -17.23 -7.76
N PRO A 2 8.35 -17.71 -6.60
CA PRO A 2 7.78 -16.86 -5.54
C PRO A 2 8.79 -16.39 -4.47
N GLN A 3 10.04 -16.86 -4.48
CA GLN A 3 10.94 -16.77 -3.31
C GLN A 3 11.79 -15.48 -3.16
N LYS A 4 11.50 -14.38 -3.87
CA LYS A 4 12.36 -13.16 -3.84
C LYS A 4 11.76 -11.91 -3.18
N PHE A 5 10.51 -11.92 -2.74
CA PHE A 5 9.88 -10.75 -2.11
C PHE A 5 10.12 -10.64 -0.59
N GLU A 6 10.60 -11.71 0.07
CA GLU A 6 10.43 -11.89 1.51
C GLU A 6 11.37 -11.09 2.43
N ARG A 7 12.52 -10.59 1.96
CA ARG A 7 13.55 -10.08 2.90
C ARG A 7 13.62 -8.56 3.06
N ASN A 8 13.07 -7.78 2.12
CA ASN A 8 13.24 -6.32 2.12
C ASN A 8 11.94 -5.52 1.94
N ALA A 9 10.77 -6.19 1.81
CA ALA A 9 9.50 -5.49 1.66
C ALA A 9 8.93 -5.18 3.04
N MET A 10 8.78 -3.90 3.37
CA MET A 10 8.14 -3.37 4.58
C MET A 10 6.61 -3.63 4.61
N SER A 11 6.15 -4.70 3.95
CA SER A 11 4.76 -5.14 3.82
C SER A 11 4.40 -6.22 4.84
N LEU A 12 5.24 -6.40 5.86
CA LEU A 12 5.01 -7.32 6.98
C LEU A 12 4.33 -6.57 8.13
N GLY A 13 3.27 -7.13 8.71
CA GLY A 13 2.65 -6.56 9.91
C GLY A 13 3.51 -6.71 11.18
N ARG A 14 4.45 -7.67 11.18
CA ARG A 14 5.45 -7.93 12.24
C ARG A 14 6.56 -8.85 11.71
N PRO A 15 7.71 -8.96 12.39
CA PRO A 15 8.79 -9.88 11.98
C PRO A 15 8.30 -11.33 11.80
N GLU A 16 8.90 -12.05 10.85
CA GLU A 16 8.61 -13.46 10.54
C GLU A 16 7.15 -13.76 10.15
N LYS A 17 6.44 -12.77 9.61
CA LYS A 17 5.14 -12.97 8.95
C LYS A 17 5.25 -12.83 7.45
N LEU A 18 4.25 -13.36 6.75
CA LEU A 18 4.13 -13.19 5.31
C LEU A 18 3.72 -11.74 4.98
N PRO A 19 4.14 -11.23 3.82
CA PRO A 19 3.71 -9.92 3.36
C PRO A 19 2.22 -9.92 3.03
N ASP A 20 1.62 -8.73 3.15
CA ASP A 20 0.22 -8.45 2.89
C ASP A 20 0.05 -7.02 2.36
N VAL A 21 -0.83 -6.83 1.37
CA VAL A 21 -1.15 -5.49 0.83
C VAL A 21 -1.69 -4.56 1.92
N CYS A 22 -2.51 -5.03 2.85
CA CYS A 22 -3.06 -4.16 3.90
C CYS A 22 -1.96 -3.62 4.82
N TYR A 23 -0.93 -4.42 5.13
CA TYR A 23 0.21 -3.98 5.93
C TYR A 23 1.09 -2.98 5.18
N SER A 24 1.13 -3.04 3.85
CA SER A 24 1.79 -2.01 3.03
C SER A 24 1.15 -0.65 3.29
N TRP A 25 -0.18 -0.56 3.35
CA TRP A 25 -0.85 0.69 3.74
C TRP A 25 -0.54 1.08 5.20
N TRP A 26 -0.81 0.20 6.15
CA TRP A 26 -0.69 0.54 7.59
C TRP A 26 0.71 1.02 7.98
N VAL A 27 1.75 0.38 7.43
CA VAL A 27 3.13 0.75 7.71
C VAL A 27 3.50 2.05 6.97
N LEU A 28 3.15 2.19 5.69
CA LEU A 28 3.43 3.43 4.95
C LEU A 28 2.71 4.63 5.54
N ALA A 29 1.43 4.50 5.90
CA ALA A 29 0.64 5.55 6.51
C ALA A 29 1.25 5.98 7.86
N SER A 30 1.62 5.01 8.71
CA SER A 30 2.32 5.29 9.97
C SER A 30 3.64 6.02 9.74
N LEU A 31 4.45 5.59 8.77
CA LEU A 31 5.71 6.24 8.43
C LEU A 31 5.49 7.64 7.83
N ALA A 32 4.43 7.86 7.05
CA ALA A 32 4.09 9.17 6.52
C ALA A 32 3.72 10.14 7.66
N ILE A 33 2.89 9.71 8.62
CA ILE A 33 2.54 10.48 9.83
C ILE A 33 3.80 10.84 10.64
N LEU A 34 4.74 9.90 10.77
CA LEU A 34 6.02 10.11 11.46
C LEU A 34 7.06 10.87 10.61
N LYS A 35 6.74 11.26 9.37
CA LYS A 35 7.69 11.89 8.42
C LYS A 35 8.95 11.04 8.19
N ARG A 36 8.78 9.73 8.04
CA ARG A 36 9.82 8.70 7.82
C ARG A 36 9.57 7.82 6.60
N LEU A 37 8.75 8.25 5.64
CA LEU A 37 8.46 7.49 4.42
C LEU A 37 9.74 7.16 3.61
N HIS A 38 10.79 7.97 3.72
CA HIS A 38 12.09 7.74 3.06
C HIS A 38 12.90 6.55 3.63
N TRP A 39 12.46 5.93 4.74
CA TRP A 39 13.11 4.74 5.30
C TRP A 39 12.82 3.46 4.52
N VAL A 40 11.84 3.48 3.61
CA VAL A 40 11.43 2.28 2.85
C VAL A 40 11.92 2.33 1.42
N ASP A 41 12.19 1.16 0.83
CA ASP A 41 12.32 1.04 -0.62
C ASP A 41 10.94 1.14 -1.27
N LYS A 42 10.59 2.36 -1.70
CA LYS A 42 9.36 2.65 -2.45
C LYS A 42 9.17 1.69 -3.64
N ASN A 43 10.22 1.42 -4.41
CA ASN A 43 10.09 0.61 -5.62
C ASN A 43 9.81 -0.86 -5.29
N ALA A 44 10.38 -1.39 -4.20
CA ALA A 44 10.08 -2.74 -3.74
C ALA A 44 8.60 -2.89 -3.35
N ILE A 45 8.05 -1.91 -2.62
CA ILE A 45 6.65 -1.95 -2.19
C ILE A 45 5.70 -1.80 -3.37
N VAL A 46 5.98 -0.87 -4.30
CA VAL A 46 5.18 -0.70 -5.52
C VAL A 46 5.13 -1.99 -6.34
N ARG A 47 6.28 -2.66 -6.52
CA ARG A 47 6.33 -3.96 -7.21
C ARG A 47 5.49 -5.02 -6.50
N PHE A 48 5.53 -5.05 -5.16
CA PHE A 48 4.73 -6.00 -4.38
C PHE A 48 3.22 -5.75 -4.54
N ILE A 49 2.76 -4.50 -4.41
CA ILE A 49 1.34 -4.16 -4.55
C ILE A 49 0.84 -4.54 -5.95
N TYR A 50 1.57 -4.18 -7.02
CA TYR A 50 1.19 -4.56 -8.39
C TYR A 50 1.22 -6.06 -8.63
N ALA A 51 2.10 -6.82 -7.96
CA ALA A 51 2.09 -8.27 -8.06
C ALA A 51 0.83 -8.91 -7.42
N CYS A 52 0.12 -8.18 -6.56
CA CYS A 52 -1.14 -8.62 -5.95
C CYS A 52 -2.37 -8.15 -6.74
N GLN A 53 -2.18 -7.49 -7.89
CA GLN A 53 -3.27 -7.09 -8.77
C GLN A 53 -3.75 -8.31 -9.56
N ASP A 54 -5.07 -8.43 -9.72
CA ASP A 54 -5.67 -9.40 -10.62
C ASP A 54 -5.84 -8.79 -12.02
N ASP A 55 -5.22 -9.40 -13.03
CA ASP A 55 -5.20 -8.87 -14.40
C ASP A 55 -6.49 -9.17 -15.19
N GLU A 56 -7.33 -10.12 -14.73
CA GLU A 56 -8.54 -10.54 -15.44
C GLU A 56 -9.79 -9.82 -14.92
N THR A 57 -9.93 -9.71 -13.61
CA THR A 57 -11.09 -9.16 -12.90
C THR A 57 -10.82 -7.80 -12.27
N GLY A 58 -9.55 -7.41 -12.16
CA GLY A 58 -9.13 -6.18 -11.49
C GLY A 58 -9.16 -6.31 -9.96
N GLY A 59 -8.79 -5.21 -9.29
CA GLY A 59 -8.67 -5.18 -7.84
C GLY A 59 -7.33 -5.76 -7.35
N PHE A 60 -7.15 -5.74 -6.04
CA PHE A 60 -5.97 -6.26 -5.35
C PHE A 60 -6.38 -7.28 -4.29
N ALA A 61 -5.60 -8.35 -4.19
CA ALA A 61 -5.66 -9.34 -3.11
C ALA A 61 -4.65 -9.00 -2.00
N ASP A 62 -4.62 -9.80 -0.94
CA ASP A 62 -3.60 -9.71 0.10
C ASP A 62 -2.21 -10.13 -0.41
N ARG A 63 -2.15 -11.11 -1.33
CA ARG A 63 -0.91 -11.64 -1.94
C ARG A 63 -1.07 -11.99 -3.43
N PRO A 64 0.04 -12.17 -4.16
CA PRO A 64 0.00 -12.56 -5.57
C PRO A 64 -0.71 -13.90 -5.77
N GLY A 65 -1.74 -13.90 -6.62
CA GLY A 65 -2.51 -15.09 -6.98
C GLY A 65 -3.67 -15.45 -6.04
N ASP A 66 -3.85 -14.70 -4.95
CA ASP A 66 -5.05 -14.82 -4.11
C ASP A 66 -6.22 -14.01 -4.74
N CYS A 67 -7.44 -14.24 -4.25
CA CYS A 67 -8.65 -13.60 -4.79
C CYS A 67 -8.74 -12.12 -4.37
N PRO A 68 -8.96 -11.17 -5.29
CA PRO A 68 -9.06 -9.75 -4.94
C PRO A 68 -10.34 -9.45 -4.15
N ASP A 69 -10.26 -8.44 -3.29
CA ASP A 69 -11.43 -7.95 -2.54
C ASP A 69 -11.40 -6.42 -2.37
N PRO A 70 -12.55 -5.79 -2.02
CA PRO A 70 -12.61 -4.33 -1.86
C PRO A 70 -11.67 -3.76 -0.79
N PHE A 71 -11.35 -4.54 0.24
CA PHE A 71 -10.54 -4.09 1.37
C PHE A 71 -9.06 -4.00 0.97
N HIS A 72 -8.50 -5.03 0.37
CA HIS A 72 -7.13 -5.01 -0.14
C HIS A 72 -7.01 -4.09 -1.36
N THR A 73 -8.06 -3.98 -2.18
CA THR A 73 -8.13 -3.01 -3.28
C THR A 73 -8.00 -1.58 -2.79
N LEU A 74 -8.74 -1.20 -1.74
CA LEU A 74 -8.63 0.12 -1.13
C LEU A 74 -7.19 0.40 -0.67
N PHE A 75 -6.59 -0.54 0.07
CA PHE A 75 -5.26 -0.33 0.65
C PHE A 75 -4.12 -0.39 -0.36
N GLY A 76 -4.25 -1.21 -1.41
CA GLY A 76 -3.34 -1.19 -2.55
C GLY A 76 -3.33 0.17 -3.23
N ILE A 77 -4.51 0.70 -3.59
CA ILE A 77 -4.64 2.01 -4.24
C ILE A 77 -4.18 3.14 -3.33
N ALA A 78 -4.56 3.12 -2.05
CA ALA A 78 -4.15 4.14 -1.08
C ALA A 78 -2.63 4.13 -0.87
N GLY A 79 -2.00 2.94 -0.78
CA GLY A 79 -0.54 2.80 -0.71
C GLY A 79 0.16 3.36 -1.94
N LEU A 80 -0.33 3.05 -3.15
CA LEU A 80 0.20 3.58 -4.41
C LEU A 80 0.05 5.12 -4.48
N SER A 81 -1.10 5.65 -4.07
CA SER A 81 -1.34 7.10 -3.98
C SER A 81 -0.36 7.78 -3.01
N LEU A 82 -0.19 7.22 -1.82
CA LEU A 82 0.71 7.76 -0.78
C LEU A 82 2.17 7.75 -1.23
N LEU A 83 2.57 6.76 -2.03
CA LEU A 83 3.88 6.71 -2.66
C LEU A 83 4.00 7.64 -3.88
N GLY A 84 2.93 8.29 -4.34
CA GLY A 84 2.94 9.16 -5.51
C GLY A 84 3.17 8.40 -6.81
N VAL A 85 2.48 7.27 -6.97
CA VAL A 85 2.51 6.45 -8.20
C VAL A 85 1.34 6.83 -9.11
N GLY A 86 1.64 7.00 -10.40
CA GLY A 86 0.63 7.27 -11.43
C GLY A 86 -0.09 8.61 -11.25
N SER A 87 -1.34 8.68 -11.74
CA SER A 87 -2.21 9.85 -11.64
C SER A 87 -3.26 9.72 -10.53
N LEU A 88 -2.95 8.97 -9.47
CA LEU A 88 -3.87 8.77 -8.35
C LEU A 88 -4.04 10.06 -7.53
N GLN A 89 -5.26 10.29 -7.05
CA GLN A 89 -5.55 11.44 -6.20
C GLN A 89 -4.83 11.31 -4.85
N PRO A 90 -4.28 12.40 -4.29
CA PRO A 90 -3.62 12.36 -3.00
C PRO A 90 -4.54 11.84 -1.89
N VAL A 91 -4.03 10.89 -1.12
CA VAL A 91 -4.71 10.33 0.06
C VAL A 91 -4.15 10.95 1.34
N ASP A 92 -5.02 11.16 2.32
CA ASP A 92 -4.64 11.48 3.69
C ASP A 92 -4.25 10.19 4.43
N ALA A 93 -3.01 10.12 4.91
CA ALA A 93 -2.48 8.97 5.64
C ALA A 93 -3.13 8.75 7.02
N VAL A 94 -3.75 9.76 7.63
CA VAL A 94 -4.44 9.61 8.91
C VAL A 94 -5.85 9.06 8.70
N LEU A 95 -6.55 9.59 7.71
CA LEU A 95 -7.97 9.29 7.51
C LEU A 95 -8.25 8.27 6.40
N CYS A 96 -7.24 7.87 5.61
CA CYS A 96 -7.39 7.00 4.45
C CYS A 96 -8.48 7.49 3.47
N MET A 97 -8.59 8.81 3.31
CA MET A 97 -9.58 9.47 2.45
C MET A 97 -8.89 10.41 1.46
N PRO A 98 -9.50 10.67 0.29
CA PRO A 98 -8.97 11.65 -0.65
C PRO A 98 -8.86 13.03 0.00
N LYS A 99 -7.71 13.70 -0.11
CA LYS A 99 -7.48 15.01 0.52
C LYS A 99 -8.50 16.06 0.08
N HIS A 100 -8.93 16.02 -1.19
CA HIS A 100 -9.93 16.95 -1.72
C HIS A 100 -11.31 16.81 -1.04
N ALA A 101 -11.67 15.62 -0.57
CA ALA A 101 -12.92 15.38 0.13
C ALA A 101 -12.88 15.91 1.58
N LEU A 102 -11.68 15.96 2.17
CA LEU A 102 -11.45 16.43 3.54
C LEU A 102 -11.32 17.95 3.63
N LYS A 103 -10.88 18.62 2.56
CA LYS A 103 -10.62 20.08 2.54
C LYS A 103 -9.67 20.47 3.69
N GLU A 104 -10.05 21.45 4.53
CA GLU A 104 -9.29 21.89 5.69
C GLU A 104 -9.12 20.84 6.81
N LYS A 105 -9.81 19.69 6.72
CA LYS A 105 -9.70 18.59 7.70
C LYS A 105 -8.59 17.58 7.38
N SER A 106 -7.88 17.75 6.26
CA SER A 106 -6.72 16.91 5.94
C SER A 106 -5.59 17.18 6.94
N LEU A 107 -4.98 16.13 7.46
CA LEU A 107 -4.01 16.16 8.56
C LEU A 107 -2.57 15.94 8.09
N CYS A 108 -2.37 15.53 6.85
CA CYS A 108 -1.07 15.28 6.24
C CYS A 108 -1.10 15.50 4.74
#